data_AF-A0A9N8ZXY4-F1
#
_entry.id   AF-A0A9N8ZXY4-F1
#
_cell.length_a   1.000
_cell.length_b   1.000
_cell.length_c   1.000
_cell.angle_alpha   90.00
_cell.angle_beta   90.00
_cell.angle_gamma   90.00
#
_symmetry.space_group_name_H-M   'P 1'
#
loop_
_entity.id
_entity.type
_entity.pdbx_description
1 polymer ?
#
loop_
_entity_poly.entity_id
_entity_poly.type
_entity_poly.pdbx_seq_one_letter_code
_entity_poly.pdbx_strand_id
1 'polypeptide(L)'
;MKIVRFVDTLVIICAFFFLVEQVKSCEKDCQNGISDAFANSWSDEVKPIYGNFKQNALDHLFYGVSFSKVSNDSTVVNSLTKSVYSSVSDRFDSFLKTFISGMSGIIKNAIFKEDPKMIGDCNNPYRVTQPPVGVNWTYDDCVKMDYVCGNPPSICHFIDINKEKCFKDLKANVTECTKVGGVYITNINDTVTKVVSNYSLPKENSDYFVGRVLKNVQSCLSNLDSNFNTNFCSNNCTKYDNSTIIPLLLSYP
;
A
#
# COMPACT_ATOMS: atom_id res chain seq x y z
N MET A 1 75.38 -4.14 -44.56
CA MET A 1 74.09 -3.97 -45.23
C MET A 1 73.01 -4.45 -44.27
N LYS A 2 72.21 -3.54 -43.72
CA LYS A 2 71.32 -3.79 -42.58
C LYS A 2 70.01 -4.44 -43.05
N ILE A 3 69.75 -5.66 -42.56
CA ILE A 3 68.44 -6.28 -42.56
C ILE A 3 67.82 -5.90 -41.22
N VAL A 4 66.90 -4.93 -41.21
CA VAL A 4 66.04 -4.68 -40.05
C VAL A 4 64.62 -4.97 -40.51
N ARG A 5 64.06 -6.01 -39.89
CA ARG A 5 62.78 -6.61 -40.20
C ARG A 5 61.65 -5.68 -39.76
N PHE A 6 60.65 -5.59 -40.64
CA PHE A 6 59.28 -5.17 -40.36
C PHE A 6 58.76 -5.85 -39.09
N VAL A 7 58.71 -5.09 -38.00
CA VAL A 7 57.89 -5.34 -36.82
C VAL A 7 57.29 -3.96 -36.50
N ASP A 8 56.05 -3.92 -36.01
CA ASP A 8 55.28 -2.72 -35.62
C ASP A 8 54.12 -2.36 -36.57
N THR A 9 53.46 -3.36 -37.16
CA THR A 9 52.10 -3.15 -37.73
C THR A 9 51.22 -4.38 -37.56
N LEU A 10 51.10 -4.88 -36.33
CA LEU A 10 50.14 -5.91 -35.87
C LEU A 10 50.35 -5.92 -34.35
N VAL A 11 49.53 -5.28 -33.50
CA VAL A 11 48.24 -5.76 -33.00
C VAL A 11 47.50 -4.54 -32.40
N ILE A 12 46.65 -3.88 -33.19
CA ILE A 12 45.56 -3.00 -32.69
C ILE A 12 44.25 -3.68 -33.07
N ILE A 13 44.08 -4.94 -32.66
CA ILE A 13 42.82 -5.69 -32.77
C ILE A 13 42.79 -6.60 -31.54
N CYS A 14 41.63 -6.65 -30.86
CA CYS A 14 41.32 -7.48 -29.67
C CYS A 14 41.47 -6.82 -28.29
N ALA A 15 41.05 -5.57 -28.12
CA ALA A 15 40.58 -5.08 -26.81
C ALA A 15 39.27 -4.27 -26.91
N PHE A 16 38.45 -4.49 -27.95
CA PHE A 16 37.01 -4.33 -27.82
C PHE A 16 36.47 -5.54 -27.04
N PHE A 17 36.87 -5.64 -25.76
CA PHE A 17 36.00 -6.28 -24.80
C PHE A 17 34.75 -5.42 -24.79
N PHE A 18 33.72 -5.89 -25.47
CA PHE A 18 32.37 -5.38 -25.34
C PHE A 18 32.11 -5.23 -23.84
N LEU A 19 32.18 -4.00 -23.34
CA LEU A 19 31.53 -3.61 -22.11
C LEU A 19 30.04 -3.75 -22.40
N VAL A 20 29.56 -4.99 -22.42
CA VAL A 20 28.13 -5.26 -22.35
C VAL A 20 27.76 -4.74 -20.97
N GLU A 21 27.25 -3.51 -20.93
CA GLU A 21 26.75 -2.94 -19.69
C GLU A 21 25.74 -3.92 -19.13
N GLN A 22 26.08 -4.47 -17.96
CA GLN A 22 25.23 -5.42 -17.27
C GLN A 22 23.92 -4.71 -16.94
N VAL A 23 22.80 -5.33 -17.31
CA VAL A 23 21.48 -4.81 -16.98
C VAL A 23 21.30 -4.92 -15.48
N LYS A 24 21.29 -3.77 -14.82
CA LYS A 24 21.23 -3.70 -13.37
C LYS A 24 19.81 -3.91 -12.88
N SER A 25 19.71 -4.46 -11.67
CA SER A 25 18.45 -4.48 -10.94
C SER A 25 18.01 -3.08 -10.48
N CYS A 26 16.72 -2.94 -10.24
CA CYS A 26 16.08 -1.78 -9.64
C CYS A 26 16.64 -1.56 -8.22
N GLU A 27 17.48 -0.55 -8.10
CA GLU A 27 18.09 -0.14 -6.84
C GLU A 27 17.06 0.50 -5.89
N LYS A 28 17.48 0.81 -4.65
CA LYS A 28 16.58 1.24 -3.57
C LYS A 28 15.66 2.41 -3.96
N ASP A 29 16.16 3.38 -4.70
CA ASP A 29 15.40 4.57 -5.12
C ASP A 29 14.35 4.20 -6.17
N CYS A 30 14.68 3.33 -7.11
CA CYS A 30 13.73 2.75 -8.06
C CYS A 30 12.64 1.96 -7.32
N GLN A 31 13.01 1.12 -6.34
CA GLN A 31 12.04 0.33 -5.57
C GLN A 31 11.07 1.22 -4.79
N ASN A 32 11.58 2.28 -4.16
CA ASN A 32 10.76 3.25 -3.44
C ASN A 32 9.82 3.98 -4.41
N GLY A 33 10.37 4.51 -5.51
CA GLY A 33 9.59 5.27 -6.49
C GLY A 33 8.45 4.47 -7.11
N ILE A 34 8.68 3.21 -7.48
CA ILE A 34 7.63 2.32 -8.00
C ILE A 34 6.56 2.06 -6.93
N SER A 35 6.99 1.76 -5.70
CA SER A 35 6.06 1.45 -4.60
C SER A 35 5.20 2.66 -4.23
N ASP A 36 5.79 3.86 -4.24
CA ASP A 36 5.09 5.12 -4.05
C ASP A 36 4.12 5.41 -5.21
N ALA A 37 4.50 5.10 -6.45
CA ALA A 37 3.64 5.27 -7.61
C ALA A 37 2.35 4.45 -7.49
N PHE A 38 2.47 3.18 -7.14
CA PHE A 38 1.35 2.30 -6.85
C PHE A 38 0.52 2.82 -5.67
N ALA A 39 1.17 3.14 -4.55
CA ALA A 39 0.49 3.62 -3.35
C ALA A 39 -0.33 4.89 -3.61
N ASN A 40 0.26 5.87 -4.30
CA ASN A 40 -0.40 7.13 -4.64
C ASN A 40 -1.57 6.90 -5.59
N SER A 41 -1.37 6.10 -6.65
CA SER A 41 -2.39 5.81 -7.65
C SER A 41 -3.59 5.07 -7.04
N TRP A 42 -3.33 4.06 -6.22
CA TRP A 42 -4.39 3.26 -5.59
C TRP A 42 -5.01 3.92 -4.37
N SER A 43 -4.42 4.98 -3.82
CA SER A 43 -5.03 5.72 -2.70
C SER A 43 -6.43 6.25 -3.03
N ASP A 44 -6.68 6.60 -4.30
CA ASP A 44 -7.99 7.08 -4.76
C ASP A 44 -9.06 5.99 -4.78
N GLU A 45 -8.67 4.71 -4.85
CA GLU A 45 -9.59 3.57 -4.71
C GLU A 45 -9.91 3.27 -3.24
N VAL A 46 -8.96 3.54 -2.35
CA VAL A 46 -9.10 3.31 -0.91
C VAL A 46 -10.00 4.36 -0.24
N LYS A 47 -9.82 5.64 -0.60
CA LYS A 47 -10.55 6.78 -0.02
C LYS A 47 -12.08 6.59 0.03
N PRO A 48 -12.78 6.25 -1.08
CA PRO A 48 -14.23 6.09 -1.05
C PRO A 48 -14.68 4.92 -0.16
N ILE A 49 -13.90 3.84 -0.07
CA ILE A 49 -14.20 2.69 0.78
C ILE A 49 -14.19 3.09 2.26
N TYR A 50 -13.13 3.78 2.69
CA TYR A 50 -13.02 4.28 4.07
C TYR A 50 -14.00 5.43 4.36
N GLY A 51 -14.29 6.28 3.38
CA GLY A 51 -15.30 7.34 3.51
C GLY A 51 -16.70 6.78 3.77
N ASN A 52 -17.11 5.76 3.00
CA ASN A 52 -18.38 5.07 3.20
C ASN A 52 -18.43 4.34 4.55
N PHE A 53 -17.32 3.68 4.93
CA PHE A 53 -17.20 3.08 6.27
C PHE A 53 -17.39 4.11 7.37
N LYS A 54 -16.68 5.24 7.31
CA LYS A 54 -16.75 6.31 8.32
C LYS A 54 -18.19 6.81 8.46
N GLN A 55 -18.84 7.14 7.34
CA GLN A 55 -20.22 7.63 7.35
C GLN A 55 -21.15 6.61 8.00
N ASN A 56 -21.12 5.36 7.54
CA ASN A 56 -21.97 4.29 8.08
C ASN A 56 -21.73 4.03 9.58
N ALA A 57 -20.46 4.03 10.01
CA ALA A 57 -20.10 3.81 11.40
C ALA A 57 -20.55 4.94 12.32
N LEU A 58 -20.50 6.19 11.85
CA LEU A 58 -20.98 7.36 12.59
C LEU A 58 -22.51 7.40 12.68
N ASP A 59 -23.21 7.07 11.59
CA ASP A 59 -24.68 7.04 11.55
C ASP A 59 -25.26 5.98 12.51
N HIS A 60 -24.53 4.88 12.73
CA HIS A 60 -24.94 3.78 13.61
C HIS A 60 -24.21 3.76 14.96
N LEU A 61 -23.40 4.77 15.27
CA LEU A 61 -22.50 4.76 16.43
C LEU A 61 -23.24 4.49 17.75
N PHE A 62 -24.41 5.10 17.91
CA PHE A 62 -25.26 4.99 19.11
C PHE A 62 -26.50 4.11 18.91
N TYR A 63 -26.53 3.28 17.86
CA TYR A 63 -27.68 2.43 17.56
C TYR A 63 -28.04 1.50 18.75
N GLY A 64 -29.30 1.59 19.18
CA GLY A 64 -29.85 0.82 20.30
C GLY A 64 -29.22 1.13 21.68
N VAL A 65 -28.57 2.29 21.83
CA VAL A 65 -28.15 2.79 23.15
C VAL A 65 -29.39 3.34 23.88
N SER A 66 -29.66 2.83 25.07
CA SER A 66 -30.69 3.36 25.97
C SER A 66 -30.05 4.45 26.84
N PHE A 67 -30.22 5.71 26.47
CA PHE A 67 -29.55 6.83 27.16
C PHE A 67 -29.98 7.01 28.61
N SER A 68 -31.18 6.58 29.00
CA SER A 68 -31.62 6.55 30.40
C SER A 68 -30.80 5.59 31.27
N LYS A 69 -30.15 4.56 30.68
CA LYS A 69 -29.18 3.70 31.38
C LYS A 69 -27.79 4.33 31.48
N VAL A 70 -27.54 5.42 30.75
CA VAL A 70 -26.26 6.14 30.78
C VAL A 70 -26.34 7.24 31.83
N SER A 71 -27.32 8.13 31.73
CA SER A 71 -27.59 9.19 32.70
C SER A 71 -29.03 9.69 32.55
N ASN A 72 -29.62 10.15 33.66
CA ASN A 72 -30.91 10.85 33.66
C ASN A 72 -30.75 12.35 33.32
N ASP A 73 -29.53 12.89 33.32
CA ASP A 73 -29.24 14.26 32.92
C ASP A 73 -28.99 14.35 31.41
N SER A 74 -29.93 14.97 30.68
CA SER A 74 -29.85 15.15 29.24
C SER A 74 -28.65 15.99 28.79
N THR A 75 -28.17 16.90 29.62
CA THR A 75 -26.99 17.73 29.32
C THR A 75 -25.73 16.88 29.30
N VAL A 76 -25.60 15.97 30.26
CA VAL A 76 -24.51 14.99 30.31
C VAL A 76 -24.56 14.08 29.10
N VAL A 77 -25.73 13.54 28.74
CA VAL A 77 -25.91 12.68 27.57
C VAL A 77 -25.53 13.39 26.27
N ASN A 78 -26.02 14.61 26.06
CA ASN A 78 -25.75 15.39 24.85
C ASN A 78 -24.26 15.75 24.72
N SER A 79 -23.62 16.14 25.83
CA SER A 79 -22.19 16.46 25.85
C SER A 79 -21.34 15.21 25.59
N LEU A 80 -21.65 14.09 26.26
CA LEU A 80 -20.95 12.82 26.07
C LEU A 80 -21.04 12.32 24.63
N THR A 81 -22.24 12.24 24.07
CA THR A 81 -22.46 11.75 22.70
C THR A 81 -21.74 12.62 21.68
N LYS A 82 -21.77 13.94 21.82
CA LYS A 82 -21.01 14.86 20.96
C LYS A 82 -19.50 14.63 21.04
N SER A 83 -18.96 14.49 22.25
CA SER A 83 -17.52 14.25 22.46
C SER A 83 -17.06 12.91 21.90
N VAL A 84 -17.87 11.87 22.10
CA VAL A 84 -17.60 10.51 21.57
C VAL A 84 -17.68 10.51 20.06
N TYR A 85 -18.71 11.12 19.47
CA TYR A 85 -18.87 11.24 18.03
C TYR A 85 -17.65 11.92 17.38
N SER A 86 -17.24 13.07 17.91
CA SER A 86 -16.09 13.81 17.39
C SER A 86 -14.81 12.98 17.48
N SER A 87 -14.53 12.39 18.66
CA SER A 87 -13.29 11.64 18.88
C SER A 87 -13.23 10.36 18.05
N VAL A 88 -14.35 9.68 17.86
CA VAL A 88 -14.45 8.49 16.99
C VAL A 88 -14.31 8.87 15.51
N SER A 89 -14.92 9.98 15.07
CA SER A 89 -14.75 10.51 13.72
C SER A 89 -13.28 10.80 13.40
N ASP A 90 -12.58 11.49 14.30
CA ASP A 90 -11.15 11.80 14.13
C ASP A 90 -10.29 10.53 14.09
N ARG A 91 -10.71 9.48 14.82
CA ARG A 91 -10.04 8.19 14.78
C ARG A 91 -10.24 7.46 13.45
N PHE A 92 -11.44 7.53 12.86
CA PHE A 92 -11.68 6.98 11.53
C PHE A 92 -10.87 7.70 10.44
N ASP A 93 -10.72 9.03 10.52
CA ASP A 93 -9.82 9.77 9.62
C ASP A 93 -8.36 9.35 9.79
N SER A 94 -7.94 9.11 11.03
CA SER A 94 -6.60 8.61 11.33
C SER A 94 -6.36 7.22 10.74
N PHE A 95 -7.35 6.32 10.75
CA PHE A 95 -7.22 4.99 10.14
C PHE A 95 -6.92 5.06 8.65
N LEU A 96 -7.68 5.87 7.90
CA LEU A 96 -7.44 6.08 6.47
C LEU A 96 -6.04 6.65 6.23
N LYS A 97 -5.66 7.70 6.97
CA LYS A 97 -4.35 8.35 6.83
C LYS A 97 -3.20 7.37 7.10
N THR A 98 -3.29 6.59 8.19
CA THR A 98 -2.28 5.61 8.55
C THR A 98 -2.19 4.50 7.50
N PHE A 99 -3.32 3.99 7.01
CA PHE A 99 -3.33 2.97 5.97
C PHE A 99 -2.65 3.47 4.69
N ILE A 100 -3.09 4.61 4.15
CA ILE A 100 -2.48 5.21 2.93
C ILE A 100 -0.99 5.46 3.11
N SER A 101 -0.57 6.00 4.26
CA SER A 101 0.85 6.27 4.53
C SER A 101 1.69 4.99 4.63
N GLY A 102 1.08 3.86 5.00
CA GLY A 102 1.73 2.55 5.07
C GLY A 102 1.75 1.76 3.76
N MET A 103 0.90 2.12 2.77
CA MET A 103 0.72 1.35 1.54
C MET A 103 2.02 1.10 0.78
N SER A 104 2.87 2.13 0.61
CA SER A 104 4.13 2.01 -0.12
C SER A 104 5.05 0.95 0.51
N GLY A 105 5.12 0.87 1.84
CA GLY A 105 5.90 -0.14 2.53
C GLY A 105 5.39 -1.56 2.31
N ILE A 106 4.06 -1.74 2.28
CA ILE A 106 3.41 -3.03 2.01
C ILE A 106 3.70 -3.44 0.55
N ILE A 107 3.46 -2.54 -0.41
CA ILE A 107 3.67 -2.75 -1.84
C ILE A 107 5.13 -3.11 -2.13
N LYS A 108 6.08 -2.38 -1.53
CA LYS A 108 7.50 -2.65 -1.69
C LYS A 108 7.86 -4.06 -1.24
N ASN A 109 7.34 -4.50 -0.10
CA ASN A 109 7.60 -5.87 0.38
C ASN A 109 6.99 -6.91 -0.57
N ALA A 110 5.76 -6.71 -1.02
CA ALA A 110 5.08 -7.60 -1.97
C ALA A 110 5.86 -7.79 -3.29
N ILE A 111 6.38 -6.70 -3.86
CA ILE A 111 7.11 -6.77 -5.14
C ILE A 111 8.51 -7.38 -4.97
N PHE A 112 9.26 -6.94 -3.96
CA PHE A 112 10.70 -7.19 -3.88
C PHE A 112 11.11 -8.27 -2.87
N LYS A 113 10.21 -8.69 -1.96
CA LYS A 113 10.52 -9.69 -0.91
C LYS A 113 9.65 -10.94 -0.96
N GLU A 114 8.49 -10.89 -1.58
CA GLU A 114 7.65 -12.08 -1.78
C GLU A 114 7.96 -12.76 -3.11
N ASP A 115 7.79 -14.09 -3.14
CA ASP A 115 8.03 -14.86 -4.34
C ASP A 115 6.89 -14.71 -5.38
N PRO A 116 7.21 -14.56 -6.69
CA PRO A 116 8.55 -14.41 -7.22
C PRO A 116 9.10 -13.00 -6.93
N LYS A 117 10.33 -12.95 -6.41
CA LYS A 117 10.99 -11.69 -6.00
C LYS A 117 11.54 -10.97 -7.22
N MET A 118 11.15 -9.72 -7.44
CA MET A 118 11.69 -8.90 -8.52
C MET A 118 13.06 -8.31 -8.13
N ILE A 119 14.07 -9.17 -7.95
CA ILE A 119 15.41 -8.78 -7.51
C ILE A 119 16.49 -9.42 -8.40
N GLY A 120 17.70 -8.89 -8.33
CA GLY A 120 18.86 -9.44 -9.04
C GLY A 120 18.96 -8.99 -10.49
N ASP A 121 20.17 -9.06 -11.04
CA ASP A 121 20.48 -8.52 -12.36
C ASP A 121 19.88 -9.36 -13.50
N CYS A 122 19.62 -8.71 -14.63
CA CYS A 122 18.87 -9.30 -15.74
C CYS A 122 19.79 -9.67 -16.91
N ASN A 123 20.80 -10.50 -16.64
CA ASN A 123 21.82 -10.84 -17.64
C ASN A 123 21.76 -12.30 -18.11
N ASN A 124 21.01 -13.18 -17.43
CA ASN A 124 20.97 -14.61 -17.74
C ASN A 124 19.53 -15.18 -17.62
N PRO A 125 18.81 -15.39 -18.74
CA PRO A 125 19.26 -15.14 -20.10
C PRO A 125 19.22 -13.65 -20.46
N TYR A 126 20.15 -13.20 -21.30
CA TYR A 126 20.13 -11.82 -21.80
C TYR A 126 18.93 -11.58 -22.71
N ARG A 127 18.22 -10.45 -22.53
CA ARG A 127 17.02 -10.08 -23.31
C ARG A 127 17.05 -8.65 -23.83
N VAL A 128 17.54 -7.73 -22.99
CA VAL A 128 17.49 -6.29 -23.26
C VAL A 128 18.84 -5.65 -22.93
N THR A 129 19.10 -4.50 -23.51
CA THR A 129 20.29 -3.69 -23.22
C THR A 129 19.90 -2.52 -22.33
N GLN A 130 20.68 -2.26 -21.28
CA GLN A 130 20.52 -1.09 -20.43
C GLN A 130 20.54 0.19 -21.29
N PRO A 131 19.50 1.05 -21.23
CA PRO A 131 19.53 2.31 -21.93
C PRO A 131 20.60 3.24 -21.32
N PRO A 132 21.20 4.13 -22.12
CA PRO A 132 22.13 5.13 -21.60
C PRO A 132 21.49 5.99 -20.50
N VAL A 133 22.32 6.54 -19.62
CA VAL A 133 21.87 7.45 -18.57
C VAL A 133 21.04 8.61 -19.16
N GLY A 134 19.84 8.82 -18.61
CA GLY A 134 18.90 9.83 -19.08
C GLY A 134 17.98 9.39 -20.21
N VAL A 135 18.08 8.14 -20.66
CA VAL A 135 17.16 7.51 -21.62
C VAL A 135 16.30 6.49 -20.88
N ASN A 136 14.98 6.61 -21.03
CA ASN A 136 14.04 5.68 -20.43
C ASN A 136 14.05 4.33 -21.16
N TRP A 137 13.72 3.27 -20.44
CA TRP A 137 13.30 2.00 -21.05
C TRP A 137 12.06 2.19 -21.92
N THR A 138 11.87 1.28 -22.87
CA THR A 138 10.69 1.29 -23.74
C THR A 138 9.69 0.19 -23.34
N TYR A 139 8.43 0.34 -23.76
CA TYR A 139 7.44 -0.72 -23.61
C TYR A 139 7.85 -2.01 -24.32
N ASP A 140 8.53 -1.91 -25.46
CA ASP A 140 9.07 -3.07 -26.18
C ASP A 140 10.08 -3.84 -25.34
N ASP A 141 10.83 -3.17 -24.45
CA ASP A 141 11.75 -3.84 -23.54
C ASP A 141 11.00 -4.67 -22.49
N CYS A 142 9.82 -4.23 -22.04
CA CYS A 142 8.95 -5.08 -21.21
C CYS A 142 8.52 -6.34 -21.95
N VAL A 143 8.13 -6.22 -23.23
CA VAL A 143 7.63 -7.34 -24.03
C VAL A 143 8.73 -8.39 -24.28
N LYS A 144 9.99 -7.97 -24.37
CA LYS A 144 11.14 -8.87 -24.55
C LYS A 144 11.48 -9.68 -23.31
N MET A 145 11.06 -9.24 -22.12
CA MET A 145 11.29 -10.00 -20.90
C MET A 145 10.36 -11.21 -20.86
N ASP A 146 10.86 -12.32 -20.34
CA ASP A 146 10.12 -13.59 -20.18
C ASP A 146 10.53 -14.34 -18.90
N TYR A 147 11.36 -13.72 -18.05
CA TYR A 147 11.84 -14.29 -16.80
C TYR A 147 11.95 -13.22 -15.71
N VAL A 148 11.76 -13.65 -14.46
CA VAL A 148 11.74 -12.78 -13.29
C VAL A 148 13.16 -12.36 -12.93
N CYS A 149 13.38 -11.06 -12.86
CA CYS A 149 14.57 -10.43 -12.31
C CYS A 149 14.21 -9.01 -11.84
N GLY A 150 15.20 -8.23 -11.41
CA GLY A 150 14.98 -6.96 -10.73
C GLY A 150 14.94 -5.72 -11.60
N ASN A 151 15.17 -5.76 -12.91
CA ASN A 151 15.19 -4.54 -13.73
C ASN A 151 13.76 -4.00 -14.01
N PRO A 152 13.62 -2.72 -14.40
CA PRO A 152 12.31 -2.14 -14.69
C PRO A 152 11.51 -2.86 -15.80
N PRO A 153 12.11 -3.29 -16.93
CA PRO A 153 11.42 -4.10 -17.93
C PRO A 153 10.82 -5.40 -17.40
N SER A 154 11.51 -6.14 -16.53
CA SER A 154 10.97 -7.39 -15.95
C SER A 154 9.81 -7.09 -15.02
N ILE A 155 9.93 -6.07 -14.16
CA ILE A 155 8.84 -5.61 -13.28
C ILE A 155 7.60 -5.22 -14.09
N CYS A 156 7.82 -4.53 -15.23
CA CYS A 156 6.78 -4.12 -16.17
C CYS A 156 6.12 -5.32 -16.85
N HIS A 157 6.91 -6.30 -17.30
CA HIS A 157 6.40 -7.53 -17.90
C HIS A 157 5.50 -8.32 -16.95
N PHE A 158 5.94 -8.46 -15.68
CA PHE A 158 5.21 -9.18 -14.65
C PHE A 158 4.32 -8.27 -13.80
N ILE A 159 3.85 -7.14 -14.34
CA ILE A 159 3.08 -6.16 -13.57
C ILE A 159 1.82 -6.77 -12.95
N ASP A 160 1.10 -7.64 -13.67
CA ASP A 160 -0.10 -8.28 -13.15
C ASP A 160 0.20 -9.18 -11.94
N ILE A 161 1.26 -9.99 -12.00
CA ILE A 161 1.71 -10.82 -10.87
C ILE A 161 2.08 -9.94 -9.67
N ASN A 162 2.78 -8.84 -9.92
CA ASN A 162 3.17 -7.90 -8.88
C ASN A 162 1.95 -7.23 -8.23
N LYS A 163 0.95 -6.82 -9.03
CA LYS A 163 -0.31 -6.26 -8.52
C LYS A 163 -1.08 -7.25 -7.66
N GLU A 164 -1.20 -8.50 -8.09
CA GLU A 164 -1.90 -9.53 -7.32
C GLU A 164 -1.29 -9.73 -5.93
N LYS A 165 0.05 -9.80 -5.83
CA LYS A 165 0.76 -9.84 -4.54
C LYS A 165 0.42 -8.62 -3.68
N CYS A 166 0.53 -7.42 -4.25
CA CYS A 166 0.21 -6.20 -3.52
C CYS A 166 -1.25 -6.15 -3.04
N PHE A 167 -2.21 -6.55 -3.88
CA PHE A 167 -3.63 -6.57 -3.51
C PHE A 167 -3.89 -7.54 -2.37
N LYS A 168 -3.30 -8.73 -2.43
CA LYS A 168 -3.39 -9.72 -1.35
C LYS A 168 -2.89 -9.15 -0.02
N ASP A 169 -1.73 -8.51 -0.01
CA ASP A 169 -1.13 -8.01 1.23
C ASP A 169 -1.86 -6.79 1.80
N LEU A 170 -2.31 -5.87 0.92
CA LEU A 170 -3.14 -4.73 1.33
C LEU A 170 -4.47 -5.21 1.93
N LYS A 171 -5.12 -6.21 1.31
CA LYS A 171 -6.34 -6.83 1.84
C LYS A 171 -6.09 -7.50 3.19
N ALA A 172 -5.04 -8.31 3.30
CA ALA A 172 -4.65 -8.96 4.55
C ALA A 172 -4.37 -7.95 5.67
N ASN A 173 -3.75 -6.80 5.34
CA ASN A 173 -3.52 -5.73 6.30
C ASN A 173 -4.83 -5.13 6.84
N VAL A 174 -5.82 -4.88 5.98
CA VAL A 174 -7.15 -4.40 6.40
C VAL A 174 -7.84 -5.43 7.29
N THR A 175 -7.83 -6.71 6.91
CA THR A 175 -8.40 -7.81 7.71
C THR A 175 -7.75 -7.88 9.10
N GLU A 176 -6.42 -7.81 9.17
CA GLU A 176 -5.69 -7.83 10.44
C GLU A 176 -6.00 -6.61 11.33
N CYS A 177 -6.18 -5.43 10.73
CA CYS A 177 -6.50 -4.21 11.48
C CYS A 177 -7.94 -4.20 12.02
N THR A 178 -8.88 -4.80 11.30
CA THR A 178 -10.33 -4.72 11.55
C THR A 178 -10.90 -5.90 12.35
N LYS A 179 -10.17 -7.01 12.45
CA LYS A 179 -10.59 -8.20 13.21
C LYS A 179 -10.91 -7.86 14.67
N VAL A 180 -11.63 -8.77 15.35
CA VAL A 180 -11.87 -8.66 16.80
C VAL A 180 -10.53 -8.62 17.54
N GLY A 181 -10.33 -7.58 18.37
CA GLY A 181 -9.06 -7.32 19.04
C GLY A 181 -7.97 -6.70 18.15
N GLY A 182 -8.27 -6.42 16.89
CA GLY A 182 -7.39 -5.69 15.98
C GLY A 182 -7.13 -4.25 16.44
N VAL A 183 -6.14 -3.62 15.80
CA VAL A 183 -5.68 -2.28 16.21
C VAL A 183 -6.77 -1.22 16.06
N TYR A 184 -7.69 -1.35 15.10
CA TYR A 184 -8.77 -0.36 14.93
C TYR A 184 -9.77 -0.40 16.07
N ILE A 185 -10.32 -1.56 16.42
CA ILE A 185 -11.29 -1.64 17.52
C ILE A 185 -10.65 -1.32 18.88
N THR A 186 -9.39 -1.72 19.08
CA THR A 186 -8.63 -1.40 20.31
C THR A 186 -8.49 0.11 20.50
N ASN A 187 -8.08 0.82 19.44
CA ASN A 187 -7.97 2.28 19.51
C ASN A 187 -9.30 2.99 19.74
N ILE A 188 -10.40 2.46 19.20
CA ILE A 188 -11.74 3.01 19.45
C ILE A 188 -12.12 2.78 20.90
N ASN A 189 -11.86 1.59 21.46
CA ASN A 189 -12.10 1.31 22.89
C ASN A 189 -11.35 2.30 23.78
N ASP A 190 -10.06 2.49 23.54
CA ASP A 190 -9.25 3.43 24.32
C ASP A 190 -9.78 4.87 24.19
N THR A 191 -10.18 5.27 22.99
CA THR A 191 -10.76 6.59 22.71
C THR A 191 -12.08 6.80 23.45
N VAL A 192 -13.02 5.88 23.30
CA VAL A 192 -14.36 6.00 23.91
C VAL A 192 -14.25 5.93 25.44
N THR A 193 -13.45 5.02 25.97
CA THR A 193 -13.21 4.89 27.42
C THR A 193 -12.62 6.17 28.00
N LYS A 194 -11.63 6.77 27.33
CA LYS A 194 -11.03 8.04 27.74
C LYS A 194 -12.01 9.21 27.70
N VAL A 195 -12.92 9.25 26.72
CA VAL A 195 -13.95 10.29 26.68
C VAL A 195 -14.94 10.10 27.83
N VAL A 196 -15.43 8.87 28.01
CA VAL A 196 -16.40 8.51 29.05
C VAL A 196 -15.86 8.79 30.45
N SER A 197 -14.57 8.57 30.72
CA SER A 197 -13.97 8.85 32.02
C SER A 197 -14.01 10.31 32.46
N ASN A 198 -14.29 11.25 31.54
CA ASN A 198 -14.45 12.67 31.86
C ASN A 198 -15.86 13.02 32.37
N TYR A 199 -16.79 12.07 32.30
CA TYR A 199 -18.16 12.21 32.78
C TYR A 199 -18.31 11.27 33.97
N SER A 200 -18.53 11.81 35.17
CA SER A 200 -18.61 11.08 36.46
C SER A 200 -19.80 10.09 36.55
N LEU A 201 -19.87 9.16 35.60
CA LEU A 201 -20.90 8.14 35.47
C LEU A 201 -20.57 6.95 36.38
N PRO A 202 -21.59 6.27 36.94
CA PRO A 202 -21.40 4.97 37.57
C PRO A 202 -20.70 3.99 36.61
N LYS A 203 -19.83 3.13 37.14
CA LYS A 203 -19.04 2.19 36.32
C LYS A 203 -19.91 1.35 35.40
N GLU A 204 -21.01 0.82 35.90
CA GLU A 204 -21.96 0.01 35.13
C GLU A 204 -22.58 0.78 33.94
N ASN A 205 -22.84 2.08 34.11
CA ASN A 205 -23.37 2.95 33.05
C ASN A 205 -22.30 3.22 31.98
N SER A 206 -21.06 3.49 32.42
CA SER A 206 -19.89 3.66 31.54
C SER A 206 -19.63 2.40 30.73
N ASP A 207 -19.55 1.24 31.39
CA ASP A 207 -19.29 -0.06 30.76
C ASP A 207 -20.40 -0.41 29.76
N TYR A 208 -21.67 -0.15 30.11
CA TYR A 208 -22.81 -0.31 29.21
C TYR A 208 -22.63 0.57 27.95
N PHE A 209 -22.35 1.86 28.12
CA PHE A 209 -22.24 2.78 27.00
C PHE A 209 -21.07 2.42 26.07
N VAL A 210 -19.87 2.22 26.65
CA VAL A 210 -18.66 1.81 25.91
C VAL A 210 -18.92 0.50 25.15
N GLY A 211 -19.48 -0.51 25.82
CA GLY A 211 -19.77 -1.81 25.20
C GLY A 211 -20.74 -1.72 24.03
N ARG A 212 -21.76 -0.85 24.10
CA ARG A 212 -22.70 -0.63 22.99
C ARG A 212 -22.04 0.06 21.80
N VAL A 213 -21.27 1.12 22.05
CA VAL A 213 -20.53 1.84 21.00
C VAL A 213 -19.56 0.89 20.29
N LEU A 214 -18.78 0.11 21.04
CA LEU A 214 -17.82 -0.84 20.46
C LEU A 214 -18.49 -1.93 19.65
N LYS A 215 -19.63 -2.46 20.10
CA LYS A 215 -20.38 -3.44 19.33
C LYS A 215 -20.81 -2.89 17.97
N ASN A 216 -21.29 -1.64 17.93
CA ASN A 216 -21.71 -1.00 16.69
C ASN A 216 -20.52 -0.76 15.75
N VAL A 217 -19.39 -0.27 16.28
CA VAL A 217 -18.17 -0.06 15.49
C VAL A 217 -17.59 -1.38 14.98
N GLN A 218 -17.55 -2.44 15.78
CA GLN A 218 -17.06 -3.76 15.36
C GLN A 218 -17.88 -4.33 14.20
N SER A 219 -19.21 -4.14 14.21
CA SER A 219 -20.06 -4.52 13.09
C SER A 219 -19.70 -3.75 11.82
N CYS A 220 -19.42 -2.45 11.94
CA CYS A 220 -19.05 -1.62 10.79
C CYS A 220 -17.63 -1.93 10.27
N LEU A 221 -16.69 -2.27 11.15
CA LEU A 221 -15.34 -2.71 10.78
C LEU A 221 -15.35 -4.03 10.00
N SER A 222 -16.24 -4.96 10.37
CA SER A 222 -16.43 -6.22 9.64
C SER A 222 -16.95 -5.95 8.21
N ASN A 223 -17.83 -4.96 8.06
CA ASN A 223 -18.30 -4.52 6.75
C ASN A 223 -17.20 -3.79 5.96
N LEU A 224 -16.32 -3.01 6.61
CA LEU A 224 -15.16 -2.41 5.96
C LEU A 224 -14.26 -3.49 5.35
N ASP A 225 -13.92 -4.52 6.12
CA ASP A 225 -13.09 -5.63 5.65
C ASP A 225 -13.68 -6.32 4.41
N SER A 226 -14.96 -6.71 4.49
CA SER A 226 -15.66 -7.34 3.37
C SER A 226 -15.74 -6.43 2.14
N ASN A 227 -16.08 -5.15 2.34
CA ASN A 227 -16.18 -4.15 1.28
C ASN A 227 -14.82 -3.90 0.61
N PHE A 228 -13.76 -3.78 1.40
CA PHE A 228 -12.40 -3.60 0.89
C PHE A 228 -11.95 -4.80 0.06
N ASN A 229 -12.13 -6.02 0.58
CA ASN A 229 -11.76 -7.25 -0.13
C ASN A 229 -12.47 -7.41 -1.48
N THR A 230 -13.71 -6.93 -1.59
CA THR A 230 -14.55 -7.04 -2.78
C THR A 230 -14.32 -5.91 -3.78
N ASN A 231 -14.22 -4.66 -3.30
CA ASN A 231 -14.29 -3.48 -4.17
C ASN A 231 -12.95 -2.79 -4.42
N PHE A 232 -11.94 -2.99 -3.57
CA PHE A 232 -10.61 -2.43 -3.82
C PHE A 232 -10.01 -3.03 -5.09
N CYS A 233 -9.73 -2.17 -6.08
CA CYS A 233 -9.19 -2.55 -7.39
C CYS A 233 -9.97 -3.71 -8.04
N SER A 234 -11.30 -3.69 -8.02
CA SER A 234 -12.15 -4.76 -8.58
C SER A 234 -11.94 -5.02 -10.09
N ASN A 235 -11.39 -4.04 -10.81
CA ASN A 235 -10.97 -4.14 -12.21
C ASN A 235 -9.43 -4.23 -12.36
N ASN A 236 -8.73 -4.74 -11.35
CA ASN A 236 -7.28 -4.82 -11.25
C ASN A 236 -6.55 -3.47 -11.37
N CYS A 237 -7.26 -2.34 -11.21
CA CYS A 237 -6.68 -1.01 -11.23
C CYS A 237 -5.90 -0.67 -12.52
N THR A 238 -6.26 -1.31 -13.64
CA THR A 238 -5.53 -1.21 -14.93
C THR A 238 -5.48 0.21 -15.51
N LYS A 239 -6.41 1.08 -15.12
CA LYS A 239 -6.44 2.49 -15.54
C LYS A 239 -5.18 3.27 -15.15
N TYR A 240 -4.42 2.80 -14.14
CA TYR A 240 -3.21 3.47 -13.66
C TYR A 240 -1.92 2.94 -14.30
N ASP A 241 -1.97 1.74 -14.89
CA ASP A 241 -0.78 1.03 -15.36
C ASP A 241 -0.07 1.83 -16.45
N ASN A 242 -0.76 2.14 -17.54
CA ASN A 242 -0.18 2.83 -18.69
C ASN A 242 -0.10 4.36 -18.53
N SER A 243 -0.89 4.94 -17.61
CA SER A 243 -0.92 6.40 -17.40
C SER A 243 0.16 6.89 -16.45
N THR A 244 0.55 6.07 -15.48
CA THR A 244 1.35 6.52 -14.32
C THR A 244 2.42 5.53 -13.94
N ILE A 245 2.05 4.27 -13.68
CA ILE A 245 2.94 3.29 -13.04
C ILE A 245 4.04 2.83 -13.99
N ILE A 246 3.69 2.33 -15.18
CA ILE A 246 4.66 1.83 -16.16
C ILE A 246 5.56 2.96 -16.68
N PRO A 247 5.04 4.15 -17.06
CA PRO A 247 5.92 5.26 -17.46
C PRO A 247 6.96 5.64 -16.41
N LEU A 248 6.58 5.68 -15.12
CA LEU A 248 7.51 5.99 -14.03
C LEU A 248 8.50 4.84 -13.81
N LEU A 249 8.02 3.59 -13.79
CA LEU A 249 8.86 2.40 -13.70
C LEU A 249 9.96 2.42 -14.78
N LEU A 250 9.59 2.62 -16.03
CA LEU A 250 10.52 2.63 -17.16
C LEU A 250 11.42 3.86 -17.22
N SER A 251 11.19 4.89 -16.39
CA SER A 251 12.08 6.04 -16.28
C SER A 251 13.30 5.79 -15.39
N TYR A 252 13.30 4.71 -14.59
CA TYR A 252 14.47 4.31 -13.84
C TYR A 252 15.46 3.57 -14.75
N PRO A 253 16.76 3.91 -14.71
CA PRO A 253 17.77 3.12 -15.38
C PRO A 253 17.80 1.72 -14.75
#